data_AF-A0A0F4LE36-F1
#
_entry.id   AF-A0A0F4LE36-F1
#
_cell.length_a   1.000
_cell.length_b   1.000
_cell.length_c   1.000
_cell.angle_alpha   90.00
_cell.angle_beta   90.00
_cell.angle_gamma   90.00
#
_symmetry.space_group_name_H-M   'P 1'
#
loop_
_entity.id
_entity.type
_entity.pdbx_description
1 polymer ?
#
loop_
_entity_poly.entity_id
_entity_poly.type
_entity_poly.pdbx_seq_one_letter_code
_entity_poly.pdbx_strand_id
1 'polypeptide(L)'
;MHSKAVDSKASLVNLFWDQFLFLWQLIKAHFLFWLGLISFVILMLKLMPNSAIVPLFFMGVDFNAVKSRQVILPVFWFVYFVMPLLIVLSSFKQLWQARGMQLRGLRYSPLSFAAVNVGLMGLITIIYVVLTEGIMTLMTDFSWLRNFKLLQFHGLPALLVLFIINFLGIFLLLIIQATIGRFNAPLGIIIPFSWLIMTVYTTWKYNPLNSLMLLRVNKNNILLLLVTTLLMLIVYLITNRYSELDY
;
A
#
# COMPACT_ATOMS: atom_id res chain seq x y z
N MET A 1 -21.48 -6.49 -40.83
CA MET A 1 -20.45 -7.41 -40.30
C MET A 1 -19.07 -6.87 -40.66
N HIS A 2 -18.38 -6.25 -39.69
CA HIS A 2 -16.93 -6.33 -39.50
C HIS A 2 -16.59 -5.44 -38.30
N SER A 3 -16.95 -5.95 -37.11
CA SER A 3 -16.35 -5.51 -35.87
C SER A 3 -14.88 -5.90 -35.94
N LYS A 4 -14.01 -4.96 -36.28
CA LYS A 4 -12.59 -5.09 -35.92
C LYS A 4 -12.58 -5.27 -34.41
N ALA A 5 -12.34 -6.50 -33.98
CA ALA A 5 -11.78 -6.76 -32.67
C ALA A 5 -10.45 -6.01 -32.67
N VAL A 6 -10.48 -4.74 -32.23
CA VAL A 6 -9.30 -4.03 -31.78
C VAL A 6 -8.70 -4.98 -30.76
N ASP A 7 -7.51 -5.51 -31.06
CA ASP A 7 -6.80 -6.47 -30.21
C ASP A 7 -6.95 -6.06 -28.75
N SER A 8 -7.76 -6.81 -27.99
CA SER A 8 -8.20 -6.40 -26.65
C SER A 8 -7.02 -6.22 -25.69
N LYS A 9 -5.88 -6.85 -26.01
CA LYS A 9 -4.60 -6.67 -25.32
C LYS A 9 -3.96 -5.32 -25.65
N ALA A 10 -3.93 -4.92 -26.92
CA ALA A 10 -3.39 -3.61 -27.33
C ALA A 10 -4.22 -2.46 -26.74
N SER A 11 -5.55 -2.63 -26.62
CA SER A 11 -6.41 -1.61 -26.01
C SER A 11 -6.21 -1.46 -24.51
N LEU A 12 -5.99 -2.55 -23.76
CA LEU A 12 -5.67 -2.48 -22.31
C LEU A 12 -4.30 -1.87 -22.03
N VAL A 13 -3.30 -2.16 -22.86
CA VAL A 13 -1.96 -1.57 -22.74
C VAL A 13 -2.01 -0.06 -22.99
N ASN A 14 -2.76 0.38 -24.00
CA ASN A 14 -2.95 1.81 -24.27
C ASN A 14 -3.67 2.50 -23.11
N LEU A 15 -4.75 1.89 -22.59
CA LEU A 15 -5.47 2.39 -21.42
C LEU A 15 -4.56 2.51 -20.19
N PHE A 16 -3.67 1.52 -19.98
CA PHE A 16 -2.69 1.57 -18.90
C PHE A 16 -1.77 2.77 -19.03
N TRP A 17 -1.16 2.98 -20.20
CA TRP A 17 -0.25 4.10 -20.42
C TRP A 17 -0.94 5.46 -20.30
N ASP A 18 -2.15 5.60 -20.85
CA ASP A 18 -2.93 6.83 -20.75
C ASP A 18 -3.24 7.18 -19.29
N GLN A 19 -3.71 6.20 -18.51
CA GLN A 19 -3.98 6.40 -17.09
C GLN A 19 -2.70 6.62 -16.28
N PHE A 20 -1.63 5.88 -16.57
CA PHE A 20 -0.34 6.01 -15.90
C PHE A 20 0.23 7.41 -16.09
N LEU A 21 0.29 7.92 -17.32
CA LEU A 21 0.84 9.24 -17.61
C LEU A 21 0.05 10.34 -16.92
N PHE A 22 -1.28 10.25 -16.93
CA PHE A 22 -2.13 11.21 -16.23
C PHE A 22 -1.95 11.12 -14.70
N LEU A 23 -1.98 9.91 -14.14
CA LEU A 23 -1.75 9.68 -12.72
C LEU A 23 -0.38 10.20 -12.30
N TRP A 24 0.66 9.93 -13.09
CA TRP A 24 2.01 10.41 -12.85
C TRP A 24 2.07 11.93 -12.78
N GLN A 25 1.37 12.65 -13.67
CA GLN A 25 1.29 14.11 -13.60
C GLN A 25 0.66 14.60 -12.29
N LEU A 26 -0.33 13.88 -11.75
CA LEU A 26 -0.98 14.21 -10.47
C LEU A 26 -0.08 13.91 -9.27
N ILE A 27 0.62 12.78 -9.27
CA ILE A 27 1.33 12.29 -8.08
C ILE A 27 2.82 12.65 -8.07
N LYS A 28 3.47 12.98 -9.19
CA LYS A 28 4.94 13.09 -9.30
C LYS A 28 5.59 13.93 -8.20
N ALA A 29 5.00 15.08 -7.86
CA ALA A 29 5.56 15.98 -6.85
C ALA A 29 5.46 15.36 -5.45
N HIS A 30 4.29 14.85 -5.08
CA HIS A 30 4.06 14.17 -3.81
C HIS A 30 4.89 12.88 -3.71
N PHE A 31 4.95 12.11 -4.80
CA PHE A 31 5.73 10.88 -4.91
C PHE A 31 7.21 11.15 -4.63
N LEU A 32 7.82 12.09 -5.37
CA LEU A 32 9.23 12.44 -5.19
C LEU A 32 9.50 13.04 -3.80
N PHE A 33 8.61 13.90 -3.31
CA PHE A 33 8.76 14.52 -1.99
C PHE A 33 8.71 13.49 -0.86
N TRP A 34 7.65 12.68 -0.78
CA TRP A 34 7.47 11.72 0.31
C TRP A 34 8.47 10.56 0.22
N LEU A 35 8.74 10.05 -0.98
CA LEU A 35 9.76 9.01 -1.18
C LEU A 35 11.17 9.55 -0.84
N GLY A 36 11.48 10.78 -1.25
CA GLY A 36 12.73 11.45 -0.91
C GLY A 36 12.86 11.65 0.60
N LEU A 37 11.79 12.11 1.27
CA LEU A 37 11.77 12.33 2.71
C LEU A 37 12.01 11.04 3.49
N ILE A 38 11.29 9.95 3.19
CA ILE A 38 11.50 8.69 3.93
C ILE A 38 12.88 8.09 3.66
N SER A 39 13.36 8.18 2.41
CA SER A 39 14.70 7.72 2.05
C SER A 39 15.76 8.50 2.81
N PHE A 40 15.62 9.82 2.91
CA PHE A 40 16.50 10.67 3.70
C PHE A 40 16.47 10.30 5.20
N VAL A 41 15.29 10.07 5.77
CA VAL A 41 15.16 9.62 7.18
C VAL A 41 15.88 8.29 7.39
N ILE A 42 15.69 7.30 6.50
CA ILE A 42 16.37 6.01 6.56
C ILE A 42 17.90 6.19 6.53
N LEU A 43 18.41 7.05 5.64
CA LEU A 43 19.84 7.35 5.55
C LEU A 43 20.37 8.01 6.82
N MET A 44 19.64 8.98 7.39
CA MET A 44 20.04 9.66 8.62
C MET A 44 20.05 8.73 9.84
N LEU A 45 19.15 7.74 9.89
CA LEU A 45 19.14 6.74 10.96
C LEU A 45 20.41 5.87 10.97
N LYS A 46 21.12 5.71 9.84
CA LYS A 46 22.41 5.00 9.82
C LYS A 46 23.48 5.70 10.64
N LEU A 47 23.37 7.01 10.84
CA LEU A 47 24.29 7.77 11.69
C LEU A 47 24.11 7.45 13.18
N MET A 48 23.01 6.79 13.56
CA MET A 48 22.81 6.32 14.93
C MET A 48 23.63 5.04 15.17
N PRO A 49 24.46 4.98 16.23
CA PRO A 49 25.31 3.83 16.49
C PRO A 49 24.49 2.58 16.84
N ASN A 50 24.89 1.42 16.28
CA ASN A 50 24.38 0.09 16.60
C ASN A 50 22.88 -0.16 16.37
N SER A 51 22.19 0.67 15.59
CA SER A 51 20.78 0.43 15.27
C SER A 51 20.60 -0.33 13.96
N ALA A 52 19.97 -1.49 14.03
CA ALA A 52 19.39 -2.13 12.85
C ALA A 52 18.15 -1.33 12.42
N ILE A 53 18.11 -0.90 11.16
CA ILE A 53 17.08 0.04 10.68
C ILE A 53 15.73 -0.65 10.50
N VAL A 54 15.72 -1.90 10.02
CA VAL A 54 14.48 -2.66 9.79
C VAL A 54 13.64 -2.79 11.09
N PRO A 55 14.20 -3.18 12.25
CA PRO A 55 13.46 -3.17 13.51
C PRO A 55 12.96 -1.79 13.94
N LEU A 56 13.70 -0.71 13.69
CA LEU A 56 13.22 0.64 14.03
C LEU A 56 11.90 1.00 13.34
N PHE A 57 11.74 0.55 12.09
CA PHE A 57 10.51 0.77 11.34
C PHE A 57 9.42 -0.26 11.63
N PHE A 58 9.76 -1.54 11.81
CA PHE A 58 8.76 -2.60 11.76
C PHE A 58 8.57 -3.38 13.06
N MET A 59 9.37 -3.17 14.11
CA MET A 59 9.21 -3.92 15.37
C MET A 59 7.79 -3.80 15.91
N GLY A 60 7.26 -2.58 15.94
CA GLY A 60 5.90 -2.28 16.37
C GLY A 60 5.68 -2.56 17.86
N VAL A 61 4.43 -2.81 18.22
CA VAL A 61 4.01 -3.05 19.62
C VAL A 61 3.53 -4.50 19.74
N ASP A 62 3.91 -5.21 20.79
CA ASP A 62 3.40 -6.57 21.03
C ASP A 62 2.02 -6.57 21.72
N PHE A 63 1.39 -7.74 21.84
CA PHE A 63 0.08 -7.82 22.51
C PHE A 63 0.16 -7.63 24.03
N ASN A 64 1.32 -7.87 24.66
CA ASN A 64 1.45 -7.73 26.11
C ASN A 64 1.60 -6.26 26.52
N ALA A 65 2.34 -5.45 25.77
CA ALA A 65 2.42 -4.00 25.99
C ALA A 65 1.04 -3.33 25.91
N VAL A 66 0.17 -3.81 25.02
CA VAL A 66 -1.23 -3.32 24.95
C VAL A 66 -2.01 -3.69 26.21
N LYS A 67 -1.89 -4.93 26.69
CA LYS A 67 -2.56 -5.38 27.92
C LYS A 67 -2.07 -4.64 29.16
N SER A 68 -0.77 -4.35 29.25
CA SER A 68 -0.18 -3.60 30.35
C SER A 68 -0.37 -2.08 30.22
N ARG A 69 -1.04 -1.60 29.16
CA ARG A 69 -1.25 -0.17 28.85
C ARG A 69 0.05 0.63 28.67
N GLN A 70 1.16 -0.04 28.36
CA GLN A 70 2.46 0.56 28.09
C GLN A 70 2.67 0.69 26.57
N VAL A 71 1.72 1.34 25.89
CA VAL A 71 1.75 1.46 24.43
C VAL A 71 2.28 2.82 24.03
N ILE A 72 3.40 2.81 23.31
CA ILE A 72 3.93 3.98 22.62
C ILE A 72 3.68 3.79 21.12
N LEU A 73 3.18 4.82 20.45
CA LEU A 73 2.95 4.78 19.01
C LEU A 73 4.30 4.62 18.29
N PRO A 74 4.52 3.54 17.51
CA PRO A 74 5.74 3.38 16.73
C PRO A 74 5.68 4.36 15.55
N VAL A 75 6.30 5.54 15.72
CA VAL A 75 6.16 6.65 14.76
C VAL A 75 6.71 6.29 13.38
N PHE A 76 7.88 5.65 13.30
CA PHE A 76 8.46 5.22 12.02
C PHE A 76 7.58 4.21 11.28
N TRP A 77 7.01 3.25 12.01
CA TRP A 77 6.03 2.30 11.47
C TRP A 77 4.82 3.04 10.90
N PHE A 78 4.22 3.94 11.70
CA PHE A 78 3.03 4.67 11.31
C PHE A 78 3.27 5.53 10.07
N VAL A 79 4.36 6.31 10.06
CA VAL A 79 4.76 7.16 8.94
C VAL A 79 5.01 6.32 7.68
N TYR A 80 5.68 5.17 7.80
CA TYR A 80 5.96 4.29 6.66
C TYR A 80 4.67 3.82 5.94
N PHE A 81 3.63 3.45 6.69
CA PHE A 81 2.37 2.99 6.10
C PHE A 81 1.45 4.14 5.67
N VAL A 82 1.62 5.34 6.25
CA VAL A 82 0.87 6.54 5.89
C VAL A 82 1.38 7.20 4.61
N MET A 83 2.69 7.20 4.35
CA MET A 83 3.25 7.94 3.22
C MET A 83 2.66 7.56 1.85
N PRO A 84 2.44 6.28 1.51
CA PRO A 84 1.77 5.92 0.25
C PRO A 84 0.39 6.55 0.09
N LEU A 85 -0.35 6.72 1.19
CA LEU A 85 -1.66 7.37 1.20
C LEU A 85 -1.55 8.86 0.86
N LEU A 86 -0.50 9.52 1.36
CA LEU A 86 -0.16 10.94 1.08
C LEU A 86 0.46 11.16 -0.30
N ILE A 87 1.08 10.14 -0.88
CA ILE A 87 1.53 10.17 -2.26
C ILE A 87 0.33 10.21 -3.21
N VAL A 88 -0.68 9.39 -2.90
CA VAL A 88 -1.84 9.20 -3.78
C VAL A 88 -2.95 10.23 -3.53
N LEU A 89 -3.21 10.63 -2.29
CA LEU A 89 -4.29 11.55 -1.91
C LEU A 89 -5.61 11.22 -2.63
N SER A 90 -6.24 12.22 -3.27
CA SER A 90 -7.46 12.05 -4.08
C SER A 90 -7.19 11.73 -5.55
N SER A 91 -5.96 11.35 -5.94
CA SER A 91 -5.58 11.23 -7.35
C SER A 91 -6.42 10.20 -8.11
N PHE A 92 -6.79 9.07 -7.49
CA PHE A 92 -7.69 8.10 -8.14
C PHE A 92 -9.12 8.62 -8.32
N LYS A 93 -9.61 9.48 -7.42
CA LYS A 93 -10.90 10.16 -7.60
C LYS A 93 -10.83 11.14 -8.78
N GLN A 94 -9.77 11.93 -8.84
CA GLN A 94 -9.54 12.89 -9.94
C GLN A 94 -9.37 12.17 -11.29
N LEU A 95 -8.65 11.04 -11.30
CA LEU A 95 -8.50 10.18 -12.47
C LEU A 95 -9.84 9.65 -12.97
N TRP A 96 -10.71 9.19 -12.06
CA TRP A 96 -12.07 8.79 -12.40
C TRP A 96 -12.90 9.95 -12.96
N GLN A 97 -12.87 11.13 -12.32
CA GLN A 97 -13.64 12.29 -12.75
C GLN A 97 -13.20 12.85 -14.11
N ALA A 98 -11.89 12.97 -14.35
CA ALA A 98 -11.35 13.57 -15.56
C ALA A 98 -11.38 12.60 -16.76
N ARG A 99 -11.01 11.34 -16.55
CA ARG A 99 -10.83 10.37 -17.64
C ARG A 99 -11.97 9.37 -17.77
N GLY A 100 -12.77 9.15 -16.72
CA GLY A 100 -13.94 8.26 -16.80
C GLY A 100 -14.92 8.66 -17.92
N MET A 101 -15.20 9.96 -18.07
CA MET A 101 -16.06 10.48 -19.14
C MET A 101 -15.41 10.39 -20.53
N GLN A 102 -14.11 10.72 -20.64
CA GLN A 102 -13.40 10.70 -21.92
C GLN A 102 -13.20 9.27 -22.46
N LEU A 103 -12.98 8.30 -21.58
CA LEU A 103 -12.76 6.90 -21.95
C LEU A 103 -14.06 6.14 -22.23
N ARG A 104 -15.22 6.63 -21.72
CA ARG A 104 -16.55 6.19 -22.20
C ARG A 104 -16.74 6.50 -23.69
N GLY A 105 -16.25 7.64 -24.16
CA GLY A 105 -16.22 7.98 -25.59
C GLY A 105 -15.38 7.00 -26.44
N LEU A 106 -14.38 6.36 -25.83
CA LEU A 106 -13.53 5.33 -26.43
C LEU A 106 -14.03 3.88 -26.21
N ARG A 107 -15.22 3.72 -25.62
CA ARG A 107 -15.90 2.42 -25.36
C ARG A 107 -15.16 1.44 -24.44
N TYR A 108 -14.31 1.92 -23.53
CA TYR A 108 -13.73 1.06 -22.50
C TYR A 108 -14.75 0.67 -21.43
N SER A 109 -14.73 -0.58 -20.97
CA SER A 109 -15.60 -1.01 -19.87
C SER A 109 -15.13 -0.42 -18.52
N PRO A 110 -16.04 -0.10 -17.58
CA PRO A 110 -15.68 0.37 -16.24
C PRO A 110 -14.81 -0.63 -15.47
N LEU A 111 -15.02 -1.93 -15.73
CA LEU A 111 -14.25 -3.00 -15.10
C LEU A 111 -12.80 -2.98 -15.60
N SER A 112 -12.58 -2.80 -16.91
CA SER A 112 -11.24 -2.63 -17.48
C SER A 112 -10.53 -1.41 -16.90
N PHE A 113 -11.24 -0.28 -16.76
CA PHE A 113 -10.70 0.92 -16.13
C PHE A 113 -10.31 0.67 -14.66
N ALA A 114 -11.19 0.04 -13.89
CA ALA A 114 -10.93 -0.28 -12.49
C ALA A 114 -9.78 -1.28 -12.32
N ALA A 115 -9.67 -2.27 -13.19
CA ALA A 115 -8.58 -3.24 -13.19
C ALA A 115 -7.21 -2.57 -13.47
N VAL A 116 -7.16 -1.62 -14.41
CA VAL A 116 -5.95 -0.83 -14.65
C VAL A 116 -5.59 0.02 -13.43
N ASN A 117 -6.56 0.68 -12.79
CA ASN A 117 -6.33 1.41 -11.54
C ASN A 117 -5.72 0.54 -10.43
N VAL A 118 -6.22 -0.70 -10.28
CA VAL A 118 -5.66 -1.68 -9.35
C VAL A 118 -4.20 -1.98 -9.70
N GLY A 119 -3.91 -2.18 -11.00
CA GLY A 119 -2.53 -2.34 -11.49
C GLY A 119 -1.63 -1.14 -11.15
N LEU A 120 -2.14 0.08 -11.29
CA LEU A 120 -1.41 1.31 -10.95
C LEU A 120 -1.17 1.45 -9.44
N MET A 121 -2.16 1.12 -8.59
CA MET A 121 -1.97 1.05 -7.14
C MET A 121 -0.90 0.02 -6.77
N GLY A 122 -0.93 -1.15 -7.42
CA GLY A 122 0.08 -2.19 -7.24
C GLY A 122 1.47 -1.71 -7.65
N LEU A 123 1.59 -1.02 -8.79
CA LEU A 123 2.86 -0.46 -9.26
C LEU A 123 3.43 0.57 -8.27
N ILE A 124 2.63 1.52 -7.80
CA ILE A 124 3.05 2.52 -6.80
C ILE A 124 3.54 1.80 -5.53
N THR A 125 2.80 0.79 -5.08
CA THR A 125 3.16 0.02 -3.89
C THR A 125 4.48 -0.73 -4.07
N ILE A 126 4.66 -1.43 -5.20
CA ILE A 126 5.90 -2.16 -5.50
C ILE A 126 7.08 -1.19 -5.52
N ILE A 127 6.99 -0.08 -6.26
CA ILE A 127 8.10 0.88 -6.37
C ILE A 127 8.44 1.43 -4.98
N TYR A 128 7.43 1.83 -4.20
CA TYR A 128 7.63 2.34 -2.85
C TYR A 128 8.36 1.31 -1.98
N VAL A 129 7.81 0.10 -1.86
CA VAL A 129 8.37 -0.95 -0.98
C VAL A 129 9.77 -1.38 -1.43
N VAL A 130 9.98 -1.60 -2.74
CA VAL A 130 11.30 -1.99 -3.28
C VAL A 130 12.35 -0.93 -2.94
N LEU A 131 12.04 0.35 -3.14
CA LEU A 131 13.00 1.42 -2.88
C LEU A 131 13.24 1.59 -1.38
N THR A 132 12.20 1.65 -0.56
CA THR A 132 12.37 1.86 0.88
C THR A 132 13.03 0.67 1.57
N GLU A 133 12.57 -0.56 1.30
CA GLU A 133 13.20 -1.75 1.87
C GLU A 133 14.59 -2.01 1.29
N GLY A 134 14.79 -1.70 0.01
CA GLY A 134 16.11 -1.77 -0.63
C GLY A 134 17.11 -0.86 0.07
N ILE A 135 16.75 0.40 0.31
CA ILE A 135 17.60 1.35 1.06
C ILE A 135 17.81 0.87 2.49
N MET A 136 16.76 0.45 3.21
CA MET A 136 16.91 -0.07 4.58
C MET A 136 17.84 -1.29 4.63
N THR A 137 17.76 -2.18 3.65
CA THR A 137 18.62 -3.36 3.52
C THR A 137 20.07 -2.95 3.27
N LEU A 138 20.32 -2.01 2.34
CA LEU A 138 21.67 -1.51 2.06
C LEU A 138 22.31 -0.79 3.27
N MET A 139 21.49 -0.14 4.09
CA MET A 139 21.97 0.60 5.27
C MET A 139 22.10 -0.27 6.52
N THR A 140 21.49 -1.46 6.56
CA THR A 140 21.55 -2.35 7.72
C THR A 140 22.79 -3.25 7.66
N ASP A 141 23.42 -3.50 8.81
CA ASP A 141 24.63 -4.30 8.88
C ASP A 141 24.38 -5.75 8.43
N PHE A 142 25.33 -6.29 7.65
CA PHE A 142 25.21 -7.62 7.05
C PHE A 142 25.09 -8.74 8.10
N SER A 143 25.74 -8.58 9.24
CA SER A 143 25.64 -9.52 10.37
C SER A 143 24.22 -9.60 10.93
N TRP A 144 23.52 -8.46 11.02
CA TRP A 144 22.13 -8.43 11.43
C TRP A 144 21.23 -9.04 10.36
N LEU A 145 21.42 -8.67 9.09
CA LEU A 145 20.63 -9.19 7.97
C LEU A 145 20.68 -10.71 7.88
N ARG A 146 21.87 -11.31 8.04
CA ARG A 146 22.03 -12.78 8.04
C ARG A 146 21.26 -13.46 9.17
N ASN A 147 21.18 -12.81 10.33
CA ASN A 147 20.52 -13.34 11.51
C ASN A 147 19.03 -12.96 11.60
N PHE A 148 18.55 -12.07 10.73
CA PHE A 148 17.16 -11.69 10.69
C PHE A 148 16.28 -12.92 10.45
N LYS A 149 15.29 -13.09 11.31
CA LYS A 149 14.35 -14.21 11.29
C LYS A 149 12.94 -13.68 11.22
N LEU A 150 12.17 -14.22 10.29
CA LEU A 150 10.73 -13.97 10.20
C LEU A 150 10.02 -15.29 9.98
N LEU A 151 9.18 -15.70 10.93
CA LEU A 151 8.59 -17.04 10.98
C LEU A 151 9.69 -18.13 10.94
N GLN A 152 9.67 -18.96 9.90
CA GLN A 152 10.63 -20.05 9.64
C GLN A 152 11.76 -19.64 8.68
N PHE A 153 11.70 -18.42 8.14
CA PHE A 153 12.67 -17.92 7.17
C PHE A 153 13.79 -17.14 7.85
N HIS A 154 14.97 -17.18 7.25
CA HIS A 154 16.18 -16.52 7.73
C HIS A 154 16.83 -15.73 6.59
N GLY A 155 17.46 -14.59 6.90
CA GLY A 155 18.21 -13.81 5.91
C GLY A 155 17.35 -13.22 4.80
N LEU A 156 17.83 -13.35 3.55
CA LEU A 156 17.13 -12.83 2.36
C LEU A 156 15.69 -13.34 2.20
N PRO A 157 15.39 -14.65 2.37
CA PRO A 157 14.01 -15.12 2.41
C PRO A 157 13.11 -14.42 3.44
N ALA A 158 13.65 -14.08 4.63
CA ALA A 158 12.87 -13.37 5.64
C ALA A 158 12.54 -11.93 5.21
N LEU A 159 13.47 -11.26 4.51
CA LEU A 159 13.23 -9.95 3.92
C LEU A 159 12.18 -10.03 2.80
N LEU A 160 12.20 -11.08 1.98
CA LEU A 160 11.18 -11.28 0.95
C LEU A 160 9.78 -11.48 1.56
N VAL A 161 9.69 -12.19 2.70
CA VAL A 161 8.42 -12.29 3.44
C VAL A 161 7.98 -10.92 3.97
N LEU A 162 8.92 -10.11 4.49
CA LEU A 162 8.63 -8.75 4.95
C LEU A 162 8.12 -7.87 3.79
N PHE A 163 8.79 -7.94 2.63
CA PHE A 163 8.38 -7.28 1.40
C PHE A 163 6.94 -7.61 1.03
N ILE A 164 6.56 -8.90 1.04
CA ILE A 164 5.20 -9.34 0.71
C ILE A 164 4.19 -8.78 1.73
N ILE A 165 4.51 -8.83 3.02
CA ILE A 165 3.65 -8.30 4.08
C ILE A 165 3.42 -6.79 3.89
N ASN A 166 4.51 -6.03 3.69
CA ASN A 166 4.46 -4.58 3.52
C ASN A 166 3.74 -4.18 2.23
N PHE A 167 4.00 -4.91 1.13
CA PHE A 167 3.26 -4.77 -0.12
C PHE A 167 1.76 -4.97 0.10
N LEU A 168 1.35 -6.09 0.70
CA LEU A 168 -0.07 -6.37 0.95
C LEU A 168 -0.71 -5.32 1.87
N GLY A 169 0.00 -4.89 2.91
CA GLY A 169 -0.44 -3.85 3.84
C GLY A 169 -0.73 -2.52 3.16
N ILE A 170 0.26 -2.00 2.44
CA ILE A 170 0.11 -0.72 1.72
C ILE A 170 -0.95 -0.83 0.63
N PHE A 171 -0.94 -1.94 -0.13
CA PHE A 171 -1.91 -2.15 -1.18
C PHE A 171 -3.35 -2.20 -0.65
N LEU A 172 -3.59 -2.88 0.47
CA LEU A 172 -4.88 -2.87 1.16
C LEU A 172 -5.32 -1.46 1.55
N LEU A 173 -4.42 -0.68 2.16
CA LEU A 173 -4.71 0.69 2.58
C LEU A 173 -5.04 1.60 1.38
N LEU A 174 -4.30 1.47 0.27
CA LEU A 174 -4.58 2.19 -0.97
C LEU A 174 -5.93 1.82 -1.58
N ILE A 175 -6.28 0.53 -1.60
CA ILE A 175 -7.59 0.07 -2.11
C ILE A 175 -8.72 0.66 -1.25
N ILE A 176 -8.57 0.66 0.07
CA ILE A 176 -9.55 1.25 0.99
C ILE A 176 -9.68 2.75 0.74
N GLN A 177 -8.56 3.46 0.65
CA GLN A 177 -8.53 4.89 0.34
C GLN A 177 -9.23 5.20 -0.99
N ALA A 178 -8.94 4.43 -2.04
CA ALA A 178 -9.57 4.63 -3.34
C ALA A 178 -11.07 4.33 -3.33
N THR A 179 -11.49 3.27 -2.61
CA THR A 179 -12.89 2.87 -2.49
C THR A 179 -13.71 3.93 -1.75
N ILE A 180 -13.24 4.35 -0.57
CA ILE A 180 -13.94 5.33 0.27
C ILE A 180 -13.80 6.74 -0.31
N GLY A 181 -12.59 7.08 -0.78
CA GLY A 181 -12.25 8.38 -1.36
C GLY A 181 -13.10 8.75 -2.57
N ARG A 182 -13.63 7.73 -3.26
CA ARG A 182 -14.64 7.90 -4.31
C ARG A 182 -15.85 8.69 -3.81
N PHE A 183 -16.40 8.30 -2.66
CA PHE A 183 -17.57 8.93 -2.06
C PHE A 183 -17.20 10.20 -1.30
N ASN A 184 -16.14 10.15 -0.50
CA ASN A 184 -15.69 11.27 0.30
C ASN A 184 -14.16 11.27 0.41
N ALA A 185 -13.52 12.25 -0.22
CA ALA A 185 -12.06 12.31 -0.32
C ALA A 185 -11.37 12.42 1.06
N PRO A 186 -11.80 13.30 1.99
CA PRO A 186 -11.29 13.31 3.37
C PRO A 186 -11.39 11.96 4.09
N LEU A 187 -12.56 11.29 4.02
CA LEU A 187 -12.74 9.99 4.68
C LEU A 187 -11.85 8.90 4.10
N GLY A 188 -11.52 8.99 2.80
CA GLY A 188 -10.57 8.09 2.16
C GLY A 188 -9.17 8.10 2.81
N ILE A 189 -8.80 9.18 3.50
CA ILE A 189 -7.52 9.29 4.21
C ILE A 189 -7.70 9.01 5.71
N ILE A 190 -8.73 9.60 6.32
CA ILE A 190 -8.97 9.50 7.77
C ILE A 190 -9.19 8.06 8.21
N ILE A 191 -9.92 7.25 7.43
CA ILE A 191 -10.25 5.88 7.81
C ILE A 191 -9.01 4.97 7.83
N PRO A 192 -8.18 4.89 6.77
CA PRO A 192 -6.91 4.15 6.83
C PRO A 192 -5.98 4.59 7.96
N PHE A 193 -5.87 5.90 8.21
CA PHE A 193 -5.04 6.44 9.30
C PHE A 193 -5.54 5.98 10.66
N SER A 194 -6.84 6.15 10.90
CA SER A 194 -7.48 5.75 12.15
C SER A 194 -7.32 4.25 12.38
N TRP A 195 -7.43 3.45 11.31
CA TRP A 195 -7.26 2.00 11.42
C TRP A 195 -5.82 1.60 11.78
N LEU A 196 -4.81 2.25 11.19
CA LEU A 196 -3.40 2.06 11.59
C LEU A 196 -3.18 2.41 13.06
N ILE A 197 -3.72 3.54 13.54
CA ILE A 197 -3.63 3.95 14.94
C ILE A 197 -4.31 2.92 15.84
N MET A 198 -5.57 2.56 15.56
CA MET A 198 -6.30 1.56 16.35
C MET A 198 -5.56 0.22 16.39
N THR A 199 -4.87 -0.16 15.30
CA THR A 199 -4.07 -1.39 15.24
C THR A 199 -3.01 -1.40 16.33
N VAL A 200 -2.34 -0.28 16.57
CA VAL A 200 -1.32 -0.17 17.64
C VAL A 200 -1.92 -0.45 19.01
N TYR A 201 -3.09 0.12 19.29
CA TYR A 201 -3.71 0.12 20.62
C TYR A 201 -4.68 -1.05 20.89
N THR A 202 -4.93 -1.93 19.91
CA THR A 202 -5.88 -3.03 20.08
C THR A 202 -5.22 -4.37 20.37
N THR A 203 -5.85 -5.17 21.22
CA THR A 203 -5.51 -6.60 21.42
C THR A 203 -6.27 -7.52 20.48
N TRP A 204 -7.05 -6.97 19.55
CA TRP A 204 -7.87 -7.75 18.64
C TRP A 204 -6.99 -8.58 17.68
N LYS A 205 -6.97 -9.89 17.90
CA LYS A 205 -6.14 -10.83 17.13
C LYS A 205 -6.54 -10.91 15.66
N TYR A 206 -7.82 -10.70 15.35
CA TYR A 206 -8.33 -10.72 13.97
C TYR A 206 -8.26 -9.35 13.28
N ASN A 207 -7.36 -8.47 13.71
CA ASN A 207 -7.04 -7.29 12.92
C ASN A 207 -6.09 -7.69 11.76
N PRO A 208 -6.49 -7.49 10.49
CA PRO A 208 -5.66 -7.85 9.32
C PRO A 208 -4.34 -7.08 9.26
N LEU A 209 -4.25 -5.89 9.88
CA LEU A 209 -3.03 -5.08 9.90
C LEU A 209 -2.02 -5.52 10.96
N ASN A 210 -2.34 -6.52 11.79
CA ASN A 210 -1.43 -7.00 12.83
C ASN A 210 -0.09 -7.49 12.26
N SER A 211 -0.08 -8.14 11.10
CA SER A 211 1.16 -8.64 10.48
C SER A 211 2.11 -7.53 10.03
N LEU A 212 1.68 -6.27 9.99
CA LEU A 212 2.55 -5.13 9.67
C LEU A 212 3.54 -4.80 10.79
N MET A 213 3.36 -5.37 11.99
CA MET A 213 4.30 -5.25 13.11
C MET A 213 4.99 -6.60 13.33
N LEU A 214 6.32 -6.63 13.30
CA LEU A 214 7.13 -7.86 13.45
C LEU A 214 6.77 -8.64 14.72
N LEU A 215 6.53 -7.95 15.84
CA LEU A 215 6.13 -8.56 17.11
C LEU A 215 4.76 -9.27 17.09
N ARG A 216 3.95 -9.02 16.05
CA ARG A 216 2.62 -9.62 15.86
C ARG A 216 2.55 -10.51 14.62
N VAL A 217 3.66 -10.70 13.89
CA VAL A 217 3.67 -11.56 12.71
C VAL A 217 3.47 -13.02 13.11
N ASN A 218 2.45 -13.64 12.53
CA ASN A 218 2.23 -15.07 12.56
C ASN A 218 1.49 -15.50 11.28
N LYS A 219 1.44 -16.80 11.00
CA LYS A 219 0.81 -17.35 9.79
C LYS A 219 -0.66 -16.92 9.63
N ASN A 220 -1.41 -16.90 10.73
CA ASN A 220 -2.84 -16.55 10.72
C ASN A 220 -3.05 -15.06 10.37
N ASN A 221 -2.23 -14.17 10.91
CA ASN A 221 -2.32 -12.74 10.65
C ASN A 221 -1.94 -12.40 9.19
N ILE A 222 -0.94 -13.10 8.62
CA ILE A 222 -0.59 -12.93 7.20
C ILE A 222 -1.72 -13.42 6.30
N LEU A 223 -2.30 -14.59 6.61
CA LEU A 223 -3.44 -15.12 5.87
C LEU A 223 -4.64 -14.16 5.94
N LEU A 224 -4.91 -13.61 7.11
CA LEU A 224 -5.97 -12.64 7.30
C LEU A 224 -5.73 -11.36 6.49
N LEU A 225 -4.50 -10.83 6.49
CA LEU A 225 -4.13 -9.69 5.64
C LEU A 225 -4.41 -9.99 4.16
N LEU A 226 -3.98 -11.16 3.67
CA LEU A 226 -4.19 -11.58 2.28
C LEU A 226 -5.68 -11.68 1.95
N VAL A 227 -6.46 -12.38 2.77
CA VAL A 227 -7.91 -12.55 2.57
C VAL A 227 -8.62 -11.20 2.58
N THR A 228 -8.33 -10.33 3.54
CA THR A 228 -8.93 -8.98 3.58
C THR A 228 -8.54 -8.15 2.36
N THR A 229 -7.30 -8.27 1.88
CA THR A 229 -6.84 -7.59 0.65
C THR A 229 -7.63 -8.05 -0.57
N LEU A 230 -7.83 -9.36 -0.72
CA LEU A 230 -8.64 -9.93 -1.81
C LEU A 230 -10.12 -9.52 -1.72
N LEU A 231 -10.70 -9.54 -0.52
CA LEU A 231 -12.07 -9.08 -0.30
C LEU A 231 -12.23 -7.60 -0.66
N MET A 232 -11.33 -6.74 -0.20
CA MET A 232 -11.37 -5.32 -0.53
C MET A 232 -11.15 -5.05 -2.02
N LEU A 233 -10.31 -5.84 -2.69
CA LEU A 233 -10.16 -5.78 -4.14
C LEU A 233 -11.49 -6.07 -4.86
N ILE A 234 -12.20 -7.12 -4.43
CA ILE A 234 -13.53 -7.47 -4.97
C ILE A 234 -14.52 -6.32 -4.72
N VAL A 235 -14.57 -5.77 -3.50
CA VAL A 235 -15.42 -4.63 -3.16
C VAL A 235 -15.12 -3.43 -4.06
N TYR A 236 -13.84 -3.10 -4.28
CA TYR A 236 -13.43 -2.01 -5.16
C TYR A 236 -13.92 -2.23 -6.61
N LEU A 237 -13.72 -3.43 -7.16
CA LEU A 237 -14.16 -3.75 -8.52
C LEU A 237 -15.69 -3.69 -8.68
N ILE A 238 -16.42 -4.22 -7.70
CA ILE A 238 -17.89 -4.17 -7.66
C ILE A 238 -18.38 -2.73 -7.58
N THR A 239 -17.81 -1.93 -6.67
CA THR A 239 -18.19 -0.52 -6.49
C THR A 239 -18.02 0.27 -7.80
N ASN A 240 -16.94 0.01 -8.54
CA ASN A 240 -16.72 0.64 -9.84
C ASN A 240 -17.68 0.14 -10.93
N ARG A 241 -18.15 -1.11 -10.85
CA ARG A 241 -19.11 -1.69 -11.82
C ARG A 241 -20.51 -1.08 -11.67
N TYR A 242 -21.04 -0.93 -10.46
CA TYR A 242 -22.44 -0.53 -10.24
C TYR A 242 -22.68 0.97 -10.23
N SER A 243 -21.63 1.76 -10.12
CA SER A 243 -21.70 3.23 -10.10
C SER A 243 -22.05 3.91 -11.44
N GLU A 244 -22.50 3.16 -12.44
CA GLU A 244 -22.94 3.69 -13.74
C GLU A 244 -24.35 4.30 -13.69
N LEU A 245 -25.14 4.05 -12.65
CA LEU A 245 -26.57 4.37 -12.64
C LEU A 245 -26.95 5.77 -12.12
N ASP A 246 -26.00 6.54 -11.57
CA ASP A 246 -26.30 7.81 -10.86
C ASP A 246 -25.81 9.09 -11.56
N TYR A 247 -25.66 9.10 -12.90
CA TYR A 247 -25.43 10.33 -13.68
C TYR A 247 -26.19 10.32 -15.01
#